data_AF-A0A176RSJ8-F1
#
_entry.id   AF-A0A176RSJ8-F1
#
_cell.length_a   1.000
_cell.length_b   1.000
_cell.length_c   1.000
_cell.angle_alpha   90.00
_cell.angle_beta   90.00
_cell.angle_gamma   90.00
#
_symmetry.space_group_name_H-M   'P 1'
#
loop_
_entity.id
_entity.type
_entity.pdbx_description
1 polymer ?
#
loop_
_entity_poly.entity_id
_entity_poly.type
_entity_poly.pdbx_seq_one_letter_code
_entity_poly.pdbx_strand_id
1 'polypeptide(L)'
;MLKVGFVGWRGMVGSVLMERMRAENDWKGFEPIFFTTSQVGQAGPDVGAGAKPLSDAMNIDKLAEMDIILSCQGGSYTTAVYEKLRARWDGYWIDAASTLRMADDSIIVLDPVNRNVIDKGLENGIKNYIGGNCNSNQSS
;
A
#
# COMPACT_ATOMS: atom_id res chain seq x y z
N MET A 1 -9.81 9.29 -11.92
CA MET A 1 -9.86 8.01 -11.20
C MET A 1 -8.56 7.90 -10.41
N LEU A 2 -8.60 7.45 -9.16
CA LEU A 2 -7.39 7.40 -8.32
C LEU A 2 -6.40 6.38 -8.88
N LYS A 3 -5.10 6.69 -8.85
CA LYS A 3 -4.01 5.77 -9.19
C LYS A 3 -3.50 5.11 -7.92
N VAL A 4 -3.56 3.78 -7.87
CA VAL A 4 -3.13 2.99 -6.71
C VAL A 4 -1.93 2.14 -7.08
N GLY A 5 -0.79 2.43 -6.46
CA GLY A 5 0.46 1.70 -6.63
C GLY A 5 0.53 0.49 -5.69
N PHE A 6 0.73 -0.71 -6.24
CA PHE A 6 0.90 -1.94 -5.47
C PHE A 6 2.36 -2.37 -5.46
N VAL A 7 2.96 -2.48 -4.28
CA VAL A 7 4.35 -2.92 -4.08
C VAL A 7 4.38 -4.18 -3.22
N GLY A 8 5.19 -5.18 -3.58
CA GLY A 8 5.28 -6.43 -2.81
C GLY A 8 4.07 -7.36 -2.94
N TRP A 9 3.24 -7.17 -3.96
CA TRP A 9 2.05 -8.00 -4.26
C TRP A 9 2.36 -9.47 -4.58
N ARG A 10 3.63 -9.83 -4.86
CA ARG A 10 4.08 -11.21 -5.14
C ARG A 10 4.50 -11.99 -3.89
N GLY A 11 4.78 -11.32 -2.78
CA GLY A 11 5.20 -11.97 -1.53
C GLY A 11 4.03 -12.66 -0.82
N MET A 12 4.28 -13.39 0.26
CA MET A 12 3.25 -14.15 0.99
C MET A 12 2.05 -13.28 1.41
N VAL A 13 2.28 -12.10 2.01
CA VAL A 13 1.21 -11.17 2.41
C VAL A 13 0.53 -10.57 1.17
N GLY A 14 1.33 -10.16 0.19
CA GLY A 14 0.83 -9.57 -1.05
C GLY A 14 -0.05 -10.52 -1.87
N SER A 15 0.30 -11.81 -1.95
CA SER A 15 -0.49 -12.78 -2.70
C SER A 15 -1.85 -13.03 -2.06
N VAL A 16 -1.91 -13.07 -0.73
CA VAL A 16 -3.18 -13.16 0.02
C VAL A 16 -4.02 -11.90 -0.22
N LEU A 17 -3.40 -10.71 -0.16
CA LEU A 17 -4.11 -9.47 -0.51
C LEU A 17 -4.70 -9.52 -1.92
N MET A 18 -3.91 -9.92 -2.93
CA MET A 18 -4.36 -10.04 -4.31
C MET A 18 -5.53 -11.03 -4.47
N GLU A 19 -5.50 -12.15 -3.74
CA GLU A 19 -6.59 -13.12 -3.71
C GLU A 19 -7.86 -12.54 -3.09
N ARG A 20 -7.74 -11.90 -1.92
CA ARG A 20 -8.88 -11.27 -1.22
C ARG A 20 -9.50 -10.15 -2.04
N MET A 21 -8.68 -9.26 -2.61
CA MET A 21 -9.17 -8.19 -3.48
C MET A 21 -9.91 -8.72 -4.72
N ARG A 22 -9.47 -9.85 -5.26
CA ARG A 22 -10.20 -10.52 -6.36
C ARG A 22 -11.53 -11.11 -5.86
N ALA A 23 -11.53 -11.78 -4.71
CA ALA A 23 -12.73 -12.39 -4.14
C ALA A 23 -13.82 -11.34 -3.81
N GLU A 24 -13.41 -10.17 -3.32
CA GLU A 24 -14.32 -9.07 -2.93
C GLU A 24 -14.64 -8.11 -4.10
N ASN A 25 -14.06 -8.33 -5.30
CA ASN A 25 -14.20 -7.45 -6.48
C ASN A 25 -13.69 -6.01 -6.25
N ASP A 26 -12.61 -5.85 -5.50
CA ASP A 26 -12.05 -4.55 -5.11
C ASP A 26 -11.39 -3.77 -6.26
N TRP A 27 -11.10 -4.41 -7.40
CA TRP A 27 -10.40 -3.78 -8.54
C TRP A 27 -11.22 -2.71 -9.29
N LYS A 28 -12.34 -2.25 -8.71
CA LYS A 28 -13.25 -1.26 -9.28
C LYS A 28 -13.05 0.09 -8.59
N GLY A 29 -13.17 1.18 -9.37
CA GLY A 29 -13.16 2.55 -8.82
C GLY A 29 -11.77 3.19 -8.74
N PHE A 30 -10.69 2.48 -9.05
CA PHE A 30 -9.34 3.02 -9.17
C PHE A 30 -8.55 2.37 -10.31
N GLU A 31 -7.46 3.00 -10.72
CA GLU A 31 -6.48 2.45 -11.65
C GLU A 31 -5.35 1.77 -10.87
N PRO A 32 -5.18 0.43 -10.98
CA PRO A 32 -4.06 -0.27 -10.36
C PRO A 32 -2.78 -0.13 -11.19
N ILE A 33 -1.67 0.23 -10.54
CA ILE A 33 -0.32 0.23 -11.09
C ILE A 33 0.53 -0.75 -10.25
N PHE A 34 1.14 -1.74 -10.90
CA PHE A 34 1.96 -2.73 -10.22
C PHE A 34 3.44 -2.38 -10.32
N PHE A 35 4.10 -2.34 -9.16
CA PHE A 35 5.52 -2.08 -9.02
C PHE A 35 6.28 -3.36 -8.68
N THR A 36 7.57 -3.38 -8.99
CA THR A 36 8.47 -4.51 -8.71
C THR A 36 9.88 -4.02 -8.42
N THR A 37 10.61 -4.77 -7.61
CA THR A 37 12.03 -4.55 -7.32
C THR A 37 12.97 -5.39 -8.19
N SER A 38 12.45 -6.33 -8.98
CA SER A 38 13.28 -7.32 -9.68
C SER A 38 12.86 -7.66 -11.12
N GLN A 39 11.68 -7.22 -11.59
CA GLN A 39 11.10 -7.66 -12.86
C GLN A 39 10.57 -6.49 -13.70
N VAL A 40 11.24 -5.34 -13.66
CA VAL A 40 10.79 -4.11 -14.32
C VAL A 40 10.57 -4.37 -15.82
N GLY A 41 9.45 -3.90 -16.37
CA GLY A 41 9.07 -4.06 -17.77
C GLY A 41 8.43 -5.41 -18.14
N GLN A 42 8.47 -6.42 -17.26
CA GLN A 42 7.72 -7.66 -17.49
C GLN A 42 6.20 -7.43 -17.34
N ALA A 43 5.40 -8.36 -17.87
CA ALA A 43 3.95 -8.30 -17.72
C ALA A 43 3.55 -8.45 -16.23
N GLY A 44 2.74 -7.50 -15.75
CA GLY A 44 2.11 -7.57 -14.44
C GLY A 44 0.88 -8.49 -14.41
N PRO A 45 0.21 -8.60 -13.26
CA PRO A 45 -0.97 -9.44 -13.12
C PRO A 45 -2.15 -8.83 -13.90
N ASP A 46 -2.99 -9.68 -14.47
CA ASP A 46 -4.28 -9.26 -14.99
C ASP A 46 -5.31 -9.25 -13.86
N VAL A 47 -5.83 -8.06 -13.56
CA VAL A 47 -6.86 -7.81 -12.54
C VAL A 47 -8.19 -7.40 -13.14
N GLY A 48 -8.44 -7.75 -14.41
CA GLY A 48 -9.68 -7.45 -15.14
C GLY A 48 -9.58 -6.23 -16.06
N ALA A 49 -8.37 -5.69 -16.26
CA ALA A 49 -8.08 -4.57 -17.15
C ALA A 49 -6.93 -4.88 -18.14
N GLY A 50 -6.53 -6.15 -18.24
CA GLY A 50 -5.38 -6.60 -19.02
C GLY A 50 -4.05 -6.41 -18.28
N ALA A 51 -3.07 -7.24 -18.63
CA ALA A 51 -1.72 -7.15 -18.07
C ALA A 51 -0.99 -5.88 -18.56
N LYS A 52 -0.57 -5.03 -17.62
CA LYS A 52 0.29 -3.85 -17.88
C LYS A 52 1.74 -4.14 -17.48
N PRO A 53 2.75 -3.50 -18.12
CA PRO A 53 4.15 -3.65 -17.71
C PRO A 53 4.40 -3.20 -16.28
N LEU A 54 5.26 -3.92 -15.55
CA LEU A 54 5.63 -3.60 -14.18
C LEU A 54 6.53 -2.36 -14.12
N SER A 55 6.19 -1.43 -13.23
CA SER A 55 6.98 -0.23 -12.92
C SER A 55 8.07 -0.51 -11.88
N ASP A 56 9.14 0.28 -11.89
CA ASP A 56 10.24 0.15 -10.92
C ASP A 56 9.83 0.69 -9.54
N ALA A 57 9.83 -0.18 -8.53
CA ALA A 57 9.51 0.15 -7.14
C ALA A 57 10.55 1.08 -6.48
N MET A 58 11.73 1.26 -7.06
CA MET A 58 12.74 2.20 -6.55
C MET A 58 12.68 3.56 -7.24
N ASN A 59 11.85 3.72 -8.26
CA ASN A 59 11.70 4.97 -8.98
C ASN A 59 10.74 5.92 -8.24
N ILE A 60 11.33 6.87 -7.50
CA ILE A 60 10.60 7.83 -6.68
C ILE A 60 9.68 8.73 -7.51
N ASP A 61 10.12 9.16 -8.70
CA ASP A 61 9.29 9.98 -9.60
C ASP A 61 8.02 9.22 -9.99
N LYS A 62 8.17 7.93 -10.33
CA LYS A 62 7.04 7.11 -10.75
C LYS A 62 6.08 6.82 -9.61
N LEU A 63 6.60 6.58 -8.40
CA LEU A 63 5.79 6.42 -7.20
C LEU A 63 5.02 7.71 -6.86
N ALA A 64 5.64 8.88 -7.03
CA ALA A 64 5.02 10.17 -6.75
C ALA A 64 3.85 10.51 -7.69
N GLU A 65 3.69 9.81 -8.81
CA GLU A 65 2.50 9.92 -9.68
C GLU A 65 1.25 9.24 -9.09
N MET A 66 1.37 8.44 -8.04
CA MET A 66 0.26 7.69 -7.45
C MET A 66 -0.53 8.55 -6.48
N ASP A 67 -1.83 8.31 -6.34
CA ASP A 67 -2.64 8.94 -5.28
C ASP A 67 -2.55 8.13 -3.97
N ILE A 68 -2.40 6.81 -4.10
CA ILE A 68 -2.30 5.85 -3.00
C ILE A 68 -1.20 4.84 -3.32
N ILE A 69 -0.40 4.46 -2.34
CA ILE A 69 0.54 3.34 -2.43
C ILE A 69 0.21 2.33 -1.34
N LEU A 70 0.02 1.08 -1.74
CA LEU A 70 -0.16 -0.07 -0.87
C LEU A 70 1.08 -0.97 -0.96
N SER A 71 1.82 -1.06 0.14
CA SER A 71 3.04 -1.85 0.26
C SER A 71 2.84 -3.08 1.13
N CYS A 72 3.20 -4.25 0.59
CA CYS A 72 3.42 -5.49 1.32
C CYS A 72 4.87 -5.98 1.20
N GLN A 73 5.79 -5.11 0.79
CA GLN A 73 7.19 -5.48 0.48
C GLN A 73 8.05 -5.69 1.73
N GLY A 74 7.73 -5.01 2.83
CA GLY A 74 8.42 -5.14 4.12
C GLY A 74 9.25 -3.92 4.51
N GLY A 75 9.68 -3.90 5.78
CA GLY A 75 10.21 -2.69 6.41
C GLY A 75 11.52 -2.15 5.83
N SER A 76 12.37 -3.01 5.25
CA SER A 76 13.59 -2.57 4.56
C SER A 76 13.27 -1.73 3.32
N TYR A 77 12.19 -2.06 2.59
CA TYR A 77 11.72 -1.27 1.47
C TYR A 77 11.15 0.06 1.92
N THR A 78 10.27 0.05 2.93
CA THR A 78 9.71 1.27 3.53
C THR A 78 10.83 2.22 3.97
N THR A 79 11.84 1.72 4.68
CA THR A 79 13.00 2.52 5.13
C THR A 79 13.80 3.12 3.96
N ALA A 80 13.94 2.39 2.85
CA ALA A 80 14.74 2.83 1.70
C ALA A 80 14.06 3.88 0.82
N VAL A 81 12.72 3.88 0.80
CA VAL A 81 11.89 4.62 -0.17
C VAL A 81 11.05 5.72 0.47
N TYR A 82 10.44 5.46 1.63
CA TYR A 82 9.37 6.30 2.19
C TYR A 82 9.80 7.76 2.36
N GLU A 83 10.89 8.03 3.08
CA GLU A 83 11.35 9.40 3.36
C GLU A 83 11.64 10.19 2.07
N LYS A 84 12.26 9.54 1.08
CA LYS A 84 12.58 10.17 -0.22
C LYS A 84 11.32 10.50 -1.01
N LEU A 85 10.31 9.63 -0.93
CA LEU A 85 9.04 9.84 -1.59
C LEU A 85 8.24 10.94 -0.89
N ARG A 86 8.09 10.86 0.44
CA ARG A 86 7.28 11.77 1.24
C ARG A 86 7.74 13.23 1.11
N ALA A 87 9.03 13.47 0.89
CA ALA A 87 9.58 14.81 0.61
C ALA A 87 8.95 15.55 -0.59
N ARG A 88 8.22 14.84 -1.47
CA ARG A 88 7.63 15.40 -2.69
C ARG A 88 6.25 14.85 -3.02
N TRP A 89 5.67 14.06 -2.14
CA TRP A 89 4.44 13.33 -2.38
C TRP A 89 3.54 13.34 -1.15
N ASP A 90 2.28 13.74 -1.36
CA ASP A 90 1.27 13.92 -0.32
C ASP A 90 0.11 12.90 -0.41
N GLY A 91 0.34 11.78 -1.09
CA GLY A 91 -0.64 10.70 -1.20
C GLY A 91 -0.67 9.77 0.01
N TYR A 92 -1.60 8.80 -0.03
CA TYR A 92 -1.82 7.86 1.07
C TYR A 92 -0.85 6.68 1.02
N TRP A 93 -0.10 6.47 2.11
CA TRP A 93 0.79 5.33 2.28
C TRP A 93 0.12 4.28 3.17
N ILE A 94 -0.21 3.13 2.58
CA ILE A 94 -0.76 1.98 3.28
C ILE A 94 0.31 0.90 3.34
N ASP A 95 0.68 0.46 4.55
CA ASP A 95 1.82 -0.45 4.72
C ASP A 95 1.50 -1.63 5.63
N ALA A 96 1.91 -2.83 5.22
CA ALA A 96 1.89 -4.01 6.08
C ALA A 96 3.10 -4.06 7.03
N ALA A 97 4.19 -3.33 6.72
CA ALA A 97 5.40 -3.31 7.52
C ALA A 97 5.23 -2.56 8.84
N SER A 98 6.01 -2.93 9.86
CA SER A 98 5.97 -2.28 11.17
C SER A 98 6.67 -0.92 11.24
N THR A 99 7.41 -0.54 10.20
CA THR A 99 8.37 0.58 10.20
C THR A 99 7.76 1.90 10.66
N LEU A 100 6.54 2.21 10.24
CA LEU A 100 5.88 3.49 10.53
C LEU A 100 4.80 3.41 11.62
N ARG A 101 4.63 2.26 12.30
CA ARG A 101 3.54 2.06 13.29
C ARG A 101 3.55 3.08 14.43
N MET A 102 4.73 3.54 14.82
CA MET A 102 4.93 4.45 15.95
C MET A 102 5.26 5.88 15.51
N ALA A 103 5.17 6.19 14.21
CA ALA A 103 5.37 7.54 13.72
C ALA A 103 4.16 8.42 14.12
N ASP A 104 4.42 9.66 14.50
CA ASP A 104 3.38 10.59 14.99
C ASP A 104 2.30 10.90 13.95
N ASP A 105 2.64 10.78 12.67
CA ASP A 105 1.79 11.03 11.51
C ASP A 105 1.16 9.74 10.94
N SER A 106 1.08 8.68 11.74
CA SER A 106 0.60 7.36 11.33
C SER A 106 -0.52 6.83 12.22
N ILE A 107 -1.45 6.09 11.60
CA ILE A 107 -2.53 5.38 12.29
C ILE A 107 -2.39 3.89 12.06
N ILE A 108 -2.42 3.11 13.14
CA ILE A 108 -2.54 1.65 13.05
C ILE A 108 -3.98 1.30 12.65
N VAL A 109 -4.16 0.55 11.57
CA VAL A 109 -5.49 0.20 11.03
C VAL A 109 -5.94 -1.16 11.55
N LEU A 110 -7.11 -1.18 12.20
CA LEU A 110 -7.90 -2.36 12.52
C LEU A 110 -9.37 -1.92 12.61
N ASP A 111 -9.97 -1.63 11.46
CA ASP A 111 -11.23 -0.87 11.39
C ASP A 111 -12.40 -1.47 12.19
N PRO A 112 -12.59 -2.80 12.37
CA PRO A 112 -13.65 -3.31 13.23
C PRO A 112 -13.48 -2.91 14.71
N VAL A 113 -12.26 -2.54 15.12
CA VAL A 113 -11.91 -2.16 16.49
C VAL A 113 -11.76 -0.64 16.64
N ASN A 114 -11.13 0.03 15.67
CA ASN A 114 -10.76 1.45 15.80
C ASN A 114 -11.24 2.36 14.66
N ARG A 115 -12.38 2.05 14.03
CA ARG A 115 -12.96 2.84 12.93
C ARG A 115 -13.01 4.35 13.21
N ASN A 116 -13.45 4.72 14.42
CA ASN A 116 -13.54 6.11 14.85
C ASN A 116 -12.20 6.85 14.85
N VAL A 117 -11.08 6.16 15.09
CA VAL A 117 -9.72 6.72 15.02
C VAL A 117 -9.31 6.93 13.57
N ILE A 118 -9.61 5.97 12.69
CA ILE A 118 -9.32 6.05 11.25
C ILE A 118 -10.08 7.22 10.62
N ASP A 119 -11.37 7.33 10.88
CA ASP A 119 -12.22 8.39 10.33
C ASP A 119 -11.73 9.79 10.79
N LYS A 120 -11.42 9.96 12.08
CA LYS A 120 -10.82 11.21 12.59
C LYS A 120 -9.45 11.50 11.97
N GLY A 121 -8.65 10.47 11.72
CA GLY A 121 -7.38 10.60 11.02
C GLY A 121 -7.54 11.15 9.62
N LEU A 122 -8.53 10.63 8.87
CA LEU A 122 -8.85 11.09 7.52
C LEU A 122 -9.30 12.56 7.55
N GLU A 123 -10.15 12.94 8.50
CA GLU A 123 -10.61 14.32 8.69
C GLU A 123 -9.46 15.27 9.04
N ASN A 124 -8.48 14.81 9.82
CA ASN A 124 -7.30 15.58 10.23
C ASN A 124 -6.16 15.53 9.20
N GLY A 125 -6.35 14.89 8.05
CA GLY A 125 -5.38 14.84 6.97
C GLY A 125 -4.23 13.85 7.15
N ILE A 126 -4.34 12.89 8.07
CA ILE A 126 -3.36 11.80 8.19
C ILE A 126 -3.30 11.00 6.89
N LYS A 127 -2.09 10.68 6.43
CA LYS A 127 -1.85 9.98 5.16
C LYS A 127 -1.19 8.62 5.32
N ASN A 128 -0.78 8.22 6.53
CA ASN A 128 -0.09 6.96 6.76
C ASN A 128 -0.97 6.00 7.56
N TYR A 129 -1.25 4.84 6.98
CA TYR A 129 -2.19 3.86 7.51
C TYR A 129 -1.52 2.48 7.53
N ILE A 130 -1.16 2.03 8.72
CA ILE A 130 -0.21 0.92 8.90
C ILE A 130 -0.91 -0.28 9.54
N GLY A 131 -0.72 -1.47 8.98
CA GLY A 131 -1.29 -2.70 9.54
C GLY A 131 -0.73 -3.01 10.93
N GLY A 132 -1.63 -3.40 11.85
CA GLY A 132 -1.28 -3.83 13.21
C GLY A 132 -0.43 -5.11 13.28
N ASN A 133 -0.03 -5.50 14.49
CA ASN A 133 0.70 -6.76 14.70
C ASN A 133 -0.23 -7.97 14.50
N CYS A 134 0.28 -9.08 13.97
CA CYS A 134 -0.48 -10.30 13.79
C CYS A 134 -1.02 -10.87 15.11
N ASN A 135 -0.29 -10.71 16.22
CA ASN A 135 -0.71 -11.21 17.53
C ASN A 135 -1.82 -10.35 18.19
N SER A 136 -1.82 -9.03 17.96
CA SER A 136 -2.89 -8.15 18.48
C SER A 136 -4.20 -8.29 17.72
N ASN A 137 -4.15 -8.81 16.49
CA ASN A 137 -5.30 -8.92 15.59
C ASN A 137 -6.05 -10.26 15.70
N GLN A 138 -5.60 -11.18 16.56
CA GLN A 138 -6.27 -12.47 16.81
C GLN A 138 -7.04 -12.53 18.14
N SER A 139 -7.01 -11.44 18.93
CA SER A 139 -7.64 -11.37 20.25
C SER A 139 -8.87 -10.47 20.25
N SER A 140 -9.82 -10.73 19.35
CA SER A 140 -11.14 -10.09 19.31
C SER A 140 -12.21 -11.10 18.93
#